data_AF-A0A822ZW51-F1
#
_entry.id   AF-A0A822ZW51-F1
#
_cell.length_a   1.000
_cell.length_b   1.000
_cell.length_c   1.000
_cell.angle_alpha   90.00
_cell.angle_beta   90.00
_cell.angle_gamma   90.00
#
_symmetry.space_group_name_H-M   'P 1'
#
loop_
_entity.id
_entity.type
_entity.pdbx_description
1 polymer ?
#
loop_
_entity_poly.entity_id
_entity_poly.type
_entity_poly.pdbx_seq_one_letter_code
_entity_poly.pdbx_strand_id
1 'polypeptide(L)' 'MLPIEPVAGEESQFIAYVAYPLDLFEEGSVTNMFTSIVGNVFGFKALRALRLEDLRIPPAYSKTFQGPTSWYPS' A
#
# COMPACT_ATOMS: atom_id res chain seq x y z
N MET A 1 -12.55 2.92 10.36
CA MET A 1 -12.50 3.69 9.11
C MET A 1 -11.60 4.88 9.35
N LEU A 2 -10.53 5.02 8.57
CA LEU A 2 -9.60 6.15 8.67
C LEU A 2 -10.21 7.40 8.00
N PRO A 3 -9.64 8.61 8.20
CA PRO A 3 -10.18 9.83 7.59
C PRO A 3 -10.19 9.77 6.05
N ILE A 4 -11.14 10.51 5.47
CA ILE A 4 -11.21 10.81 4.04
C ILE A 4 -11.08 12.32 3.92
N GLU A 5 -10.09 12.78 3.15
CA GLU A 5 -9.76 14.19 2.98
C GLU A 5 -10.05 14.62 1.55
N PRO A 6 -10.72 15.75 1.30
CA PRO A 6 -10.86 16.28 -0.05
C PRO A 6 -9.51 16.78 -0.56
N VAL A 7 -9.25 16.62 -1.85
CA VAL A 7 -8.06 17.22 -2.48
C VAL A 7 -8.32 18.71 -2.70
N ALA A 8 -7.41 19.56 -2.21
CA ALA A 8 -7.56 21.01 -2.35
C ALA A 8 -7.60 21.42 -3.83
N GLY A 9 -8.67 22.11 -4.23
CA GLY A 9 -8.86 22.55 -5.62
C GLY A 9 -9.56 21.55 -6.54
N GLU A 10 -9.93 20.36 -6.05
CA GLU A 10 -10.59 19.32 -6.83
C GLU A 10 -11.93 18.90 -6.20
N GLU A 11 -13.04 19.07 -6.91
CA GLU A 11 -14.40 18.80 -6.37
C GLU A 11 -14.76 17.30 -6.32
N SER A 12 -14.03 16.46 -7.06
CA SER A 12 -14.35 15.03 -7.24
C SER A 12 -13.23 14.09 -6.82
N GLN A 13 -12.16 14.61 -6.20
CA GLN A 13 -11.02 13.83 -5.75
C GLN A 13 -10.90 13.82 -4.23
N PHE A 14 -10.60 12.64 -3.69
CA PHE A 14 -10.49 12.41 -2.26
C PHE A 14 -9.27 11.54 -1.97
N ILE A 15 -8.58 11.85 -0.88
CA ILE A 15 -7.53 11.03 -0.29
C ILE A 15 -8.18 10.18 0.78
N ALA A 16 -8.15 8.87 0.59
CA ALA A 16 -8.60 7.90 1.59
C ALA A 16 -7.39 7.18 2.16
N TYR A 17 -7.31 7.13 3.49
CA TYR A 17 -6.32 6.31 4.17
C TYR A 17 -6.91 4.91 4.44
N VAL A 18 -6.15 3.85 4.23
CA VAL A 18 -6.59 2.48 4.50
C VAL A 18 -5.54 1.77 5.33
N ALA A 19 -5.97 1.15 6.43
CA ALA A 19 -5.12 0.33 7.29
C ALA A 19 -5.40 -1.16 6.99
N TYR A 20 -4.33 -1.92 6.79
CA TYR A 20 -4.37 -3.38 6.67
C TYR A 20 -3.63 -4.00 7.85
N PRO A 21 -4.21 -4.99 8.53
CA PRO A 21 -3.48 -5.74 9.54
C PRO A 21 -2.37 -6.58 8.88
N LEU A 22 -1.26 -6.78 9.61
CA LEU A 22 -0.04 -7.36 9.07
C LEU A 22 -0.13 -8.86 8.76
N ASP A 23 -1.02 -9.56 9.44
CA ASP A 23 -1.32 -10.98 9.25
C ASP A 23 -1.93 -11.31 7.88
N LEU A 24 -2.39 -10.30 7.14
CA LEU A 24 -2.81 -10.45 5.74
C LEU A 24 -1.64 -10.61 4.77
N PHE A 25 -0.43 -10.26 5.19
CA PHE A 25 0.73 -10.22 4.31
C PHE A 25 1.67 -11.36 4.60
N GLU A 26 2.08 -12.04 3.52
CA GLU A 26 3.11 -13.06 3.57
C GLU A 26 4.49 -12.42 3.80
N GLU A 27 5.22 -12.90 4.82
CA GLU A 27 6.57 -12.43 5.13
C GLU A 27 7.50 -12.53 3.92
N GLY A 28 8.28 -11.47 3.66
CA GLY A 28 9.24 -11.43 2.56
C GLY A 28 8.61 -11.34 1.16
N SER A 29 7.28 -11.21 1.04
CA SER A 29 6.58 -11.22 -0.25
C SER A 29 6.02 -9.84 -0.63
N VAL A 30 6.79 -9.07 -1.38
CA VAL A 30 6.34 -7.77 -1.93
C VAL A 30 5.15 -8.00 -2.87
N THR A 31 5.19 -9.07 -3.65
CA THR A 31 4.13 -9.46 -4.57
C THR A 31 2.81 -9.69 -3.84
N ASN A 32 2.80 -10.48 -2.76
CA ASN A 32 1.59 -10.75 -1.97
C ASN A 32 0.98 -9.47 -1.39
N MET A 33 1.82 -8.57 -0.87
CA MET A 33 1.38 -7.28 -0.35
C MET A 33 0.69 -6.44 -1.43
N PHE A 34 1.31 -6.29 -2.60
CA PHE A 34 0.73 -5.50 -3.69
C PHE A 34 -0.53 -6.13 -4.28
N THR A 35 -0.56 -7.45 -4.49
CA THR A 35 -1.75 -8.12 -5.04
C THR A 35 -2.93 -8.05 -4.07
N SER A 36 -2.70 -8.13 -2.76
CA SER A 36 -3.74 -7.98 -1.74
C SER A 36 -4.31 -6.56 -1.68
N ILE A 37 -3.45 -5.53 -1.76
CA ILE A 37 -3.89 -4.12 -1.78
C ILE A 37 -4.63 -3.83 -3.09
N VAL A 38 -4.04 -4.18 -4.23
CA VAL A 38 -4.65 -3.88 -5.54
C VAL A 38 -5.96 -4.65 -5.73
N GLY A 39 -6.00 -5.93 -5.34
CA GLY A 39 -7.20 -6.76 -5.44
C GLY A 39 -8.37 -6.21 -4.63
N ASN A 40 -8.11 -5.64 -3.45
CA ASN A 40 -9.16 -5.08 -2.60
C ASN A 40 -9.63 -3.69 -3.06
N VAL A 41 -8.73 -2.82 -3.51
CA VAL A 41 -9.09 -1.41 -3.76
C VAL A 41 -9.47 -1.15 -5.23
N PHE A 42 -8.88 -1.84 -6.21
CA PHE A 42 -9.16 -1.60 -7.64
C PHE A 42 -10.35 -2.41 -8.21
N GLY A 43 -10.97 -3.29 -7.42
CA GLY A 43 -12.16 -4.05 -7.82
C GLY A 43 -13.47 -3.24 -7.84
N PHE A 44 -13.44 -1.97 -7.45
CA PHE A 44 -14.64 -1.17 -7.21
C PHE A 44 -15.14 -0.48 -8.49
N LYS A 45 -16.20 -1.04 -9.10
CA LYS A 45 -16.83 -0.52 -10.33
C LYS A 45 -17.34 0.93 -10.24
N ALA A 46 -17.48 1.48 -9.02
CA ALA A 46 -17.98 2.83 -8.79
C ALA A 46 -16.89 3.92 -8.83
N LEU A 47 -15.61 3.56 -8.91
CA LEU A 47 -14.50 4.53 -8.99
C LEU A 47 -14.02 4.64 -10.44
N ARG A 48 -14.03 5.86 -11.00
CA ARG A 48 -13.53 6.12 -12.37
C ARG A 48 -12.01 5.97 -12.50
N ALA A 49 -11.29 6.31 -11.44
CA ALA A 49 -9.84 6.21 -11.35
C ALA A 49 -9.45 6.09 -9.89
N LEU A 50 -8.35 5.38 -9.63
CA LEU A 50 -7.78 5.24 -8.31
C LEU A 50 -6.25 5.29 -8.45
N ARG A 51 -5.60 6.04 -7.58
CA ARG A 51 -4.14 6.12 -7.50
C ARG A 51 -3.72 5.79 -6.07
N LEU A 52 -2.72 4.92 -5.93
CA LEU A 52 -2.04 4.70 -4.67
C LEU A 52 -0.98 5.80 -4.52
N GLU A 53 -1.18 6.71 -3.56
CA GLU A 53 -0.31 7.88 -3.37
C GLU A 53 0.98 7.50 -2.61
N ASP A 54 0.82 6.85 -1.46
CA ASP A 54 1.91 6.46 -0.57
C ASP A 54 1.55 5.15 0.17
N LEU A 55 2.56 4.40 0.57
CA LEU A 55 2.42 3.18 1.36
C LEU A 55 3.38 3.22 2.55
N ARG A 56 2.81 3.35 3.75
CA ARG A 56 3.60 3.27 4.98
C ARG A 56 3.81 1.82 5.41
N ILE A 57 5.01 1.30 5.17
CA ILE A 57 5.40 -0.07 5.60
C ILE A 57 5.97 -0.04 7.03
N PRO A 58 5.41 -0.81 7.98
CA PRO A 58 5.93 -0.84 9.33
C PRO A 58 7.26 -1.63 9.44
N PRO A 59 8.13 -1.28 10.41
CA PRO A 59 9.42 -1.97 10.59
C PRO A 59 9.32 -3.47 10.83
N ALA A 60 8.21 -3.96 11.38
CA ALA A 60 7.99 -5.38 11.62
C ALA A 60 7.92 -6.16 10.30
N TYR A 61 7.26 -5.60 9.27
CA TYR A 61 7.16 -6.23 7.96
C TYR A 61 8.43 -6.03 7.14
N SER A 62 9.04 -4.83 7.17
CA SER A 62 10.26 -4.55 6.39
C SER A 62 11.45 -5.44 6.77
N LYS A 63 11.53 -5.89 8.03
CA LYS A 63 12.57 -6.81 8.53
C LYS A 63 12.46 -8.24 7.99
N THR A 64 11.32 -8.62 7.41
CA THR A 64 11.11 -9.96 6.83
C THR A 64 11.77 -10.12 5.46
N PHE A 65 12.16 -9.01 4.82
CA PHE A 65 12.79 -9.02 3.52
C PHE A 65 14.31 -9.20 3.66
N GLN A 66 14.88 -10.07 2.82
CA GLN A 66 16.31 -10.00 2.56
C GLN A 66 16.59 -8.66 1.88
N GLY A 67 17.42 -7.84 2.51
CA GLY A 67 17.95 -6.62 1.91
C GLY A 67 18.72 -6.94 0.62
N PRO A 68 19.09 -5.92 -0.16
CA PRO A 68 19.78 -6.12 -1.44
C PRO A 68 21.02 -7.01 -1.29
N THR A 69 21.07 -8.07 -2.09
CA THR A 69 22.07 -9.16 -2.01
C THR A 69 23.48 -8.77 -2.45
N SER A 70 23.72 -7.48 -2.72
CA SER A 70 25.03 -6.94 -3.05
C SER A 70 25.24 -5.63 -2.31
N TRP A 71 25.97 -5.71 -1.20
CA TRP A 71 26.87 -4.65 -0.80
C TRP A 71 28.26 -5.19 -1.11
N TYR A 72 28.91 -4.64 -2.14
CA TYR A 72 30.27 -5.06 -2.54
C TYR A 72 31.17 -5.14 -1.30
N PRO A 73 31.77 -6.29 -0.97
CA PRO A 73 32.81 -6.34 0.04
C PRO A 73 34.10 -5.83 -0.61
N SER A 74 34.57 -4.67 -0.17
CA SER A 74 35.98 -4.27 -0.33
C SER A 74 36.86 -5.14 0.53
#